data_AF-A0A9W6WT29-F1
#
_entry.id   AF-A0A9W6WT29-F1
#
_cell.length_a   1.000
_cell.length_b   1.000
_cell.length_c   1.000
_cell.angle_alpha   90.00
_cell.angle_beta   90.00
_cell.angle_gamma   90.00
#
_symmetry.space_group_name_H-M   'P 1'
#
loop_
_entity.id
_entity.type
_entity.pdbx_description
1 polymer ?
#
loop_
_entity_poly.entity_id
_entity_poly.type
_entity_poly.pdbx_seq_one_letter_code
_entity_poly.pdbx_strand_id
1 'polypeptide(L)'
;MQSIRDETEQLAEVSQAKAAIFYSISSTQKGLSGVDLGNFLIKEVAKALKTEHPHLKTFATLSPLPQFMPWLETQRFKTDESLVSPLELDILIDVLDERGTTVQSESTPVAIVLDALSIDDWSSDPNLVTALKPIVLKLGARYIYHEKKRGKALDPVTNFHVRNGAIFERINWLADVSKKVSTQL
;
A
#
# COMPACT_ATOMS: atom_id res chain seq x y z
N MET A 1 7.33 -8.18 4.21
CA MET A 1 7.04 -8.52 5.63
C MET A 1 8.00 -9.54 6.28
N GLN A 2 8.54 -10.52 5.53
CA GLN A 2 9.49 -11.51 6.09
C GLN A 2 10.74 -10.86 6.69
N SER A 3 11.31 -9.84 6.02
CA SER A 3 12.48 -9.11 6.50
C SER A 3 12.32 -8.49 7.89
N ILE A 4 11.15 -7.93 8.22
CA ILE A 4 10.92 -7.35 9.56
C ILE A 4 10.96 -8.42 10.64
N ARG A 5 10.37 -9.60 10.37
CA ARG A 5 10.43 -10.72 11.32
C ARG A 5 11.87 -11.16 11.54
N ASP A 6 12.58 -11.40 10.44
CA ASP A 6 13.96 -11.88 10.46
C ASP A 6 14.91 -10.88 11.17
N GLU A 7 14.72 -9.57 10.97
CA GLU A 7 15.51 -8.53 11.63
C GLU A 7 15.16 -8.36 13.11
N THR A 8 13.88 -8.47 13.49
CA THR A 8 13.47 -8.37 14.91
C THR A 8 13.97 -9.54 15.76
N GLU A 9 14.13 -10.73 15.17
CA GLU A 9 14.68 -11.91 15.85
C GLU A 9 16.19 -11.78 16.15
N GLN A 10 16.89 -10.85 15.49
CA GLN A 10 18.32 -10.58 15.71
C GLN A 10 18.58 -9.51 16.78
N LEU A 11 17.54 -8.85 17.29
CA LEU A 11 17.70 -7.87 18.37
C LEU A 11 18.06 -8.60 19.67
N ALA A 12 19.31 -8.43 20.11
CA ALA A 12 19.80 -9.02 21.35
C ALA A 12 19.10 -8.46 22.60
N GLU A 13 18.70 -7.18 22.57
CA GLU A 13 17.95 -6.53 23.64
C GLU A 13 16.90 -5.55 23.12
N VAL A 14 15.72 -5.55 23.76
CA VAL A 14 14.61 -4.62 23.46
C VAL A 14 15.00 -3.15 23.71
N SER A 15 15.96 -2.90 24.61
CA SER A 15 16.50 -1.59 24.97
C SER A 15 17.10 -0.83 23.77
N GLN A 16 17.50 -1.55 22.70
CA GLN A 16 18.09 -0.98 21.50
C GLN A 16 17.05 -0.54 20.47
N ALA A 17 15.79 -0.91 20.65
CA ALA A 17 14.72 -0.57 19.73
C ALA A 17 14.46 0.95 19.72
N LYS A 18 14.28 1.51 18.52
CA LYS A 18 13.98 2.94 18.33
C LYS A 18 12.50 3.20 18.05
N ALA A 19 11.80 2.18 17.55
CA ALA A 19 10.42 2.25 17.11
C ALA A 19 9.69 0.94 17.42
N ALA A 20 8.38 1.04 17.64
CA ALA A 20 7.47 -0.10 17.63
C ALA A 20 6.65 -0.10 16.33
N ILE A 21 6.68 -1.22 15.59
CA ILE A 21 5.99 -1.37 14.31
C ILE A 21 4.90 -2.44 14.42
N PHE A 22 3.64 -2.03 14.27
CA PHE A 22 2.50 -2.94 14.20
C PHE A 22 2.34 -3.44 12.76
N TYR A 23 2.77 -4.67 12.48
CA TYR A 23 2.72 -5.25 11.14
C TYR A 23 1.52 -6.19 10.90
N SER A 24 0.75 -6.52 11.96
CA SER A 24 -0.45 -7.34 11.83
C SER A 24 -1.47 -7.00 12.91
N ILE A 25 -2.72 -6.77 12.50
CA ILE A 25 -3.88 -6.55 13.37
C ILE A 25 -5.01 -7.40 12.79
N SER A 26 -5.53 -8.33 13.58
CA SER A 26 -6.53 -9.29 13.13
C SER A 26 -7.74 -9.30 14.06
N SER A 27 -8.95 -9.27 13.50
CA SER A 27 -10.18 -9.56 14.26
C SER A 27 -10.39 -11.06 14.30
N THR A 28 -10.47 -11.62 15.52
CA THR A 28 -10.64 -13.07 15.73
C THR A 28 -12.09 -13.54 15.54
N GLN A 29 -13.05 -12.60 15.53
CA GLN A 29 -14.48 -12.90 15.49
C GLN A 29 -15.16 -12.20 14.31
N LYS A 30 -15.54 -12.97 13.28
CA LYS A 30 -16.21 -12.42 12.08
C LYS A 30 -17.53 -11.72 12.40
N GLY A 31 -18.28 -12.22 13.39
CA GLY A 31 -19.56 -11.66 13.82
C GLY A 31 -19.47 -10.28 14.48
N LEU A 32 -18.27 -9.83 14.85
CA LEU A 32 -18.02 -8.50 15.42
C LEU A 32 -17.41 -7.54 14.39
N SER A 33 -17.32 -7.93 13.12
CA SER A 33 -16.81 -7.08 12.05
C SER A 33 -17.67 -5.83 11.90
N GLY A 34 -17.09 -4.66 12.14
CA GLY A 34 -17.79 -3.37 12.06
C GLY A 34 -18.48 -2.93 13.34
N VAL A 35 -18.46 -3.74 14.41
CA VAL A 35 -18.82 -3.29 15.76
C VAL A 35 -17.69 -2.39 16.25
N ASP A 36 -18.04 -1.19 16.72
CA ASP A 36 -17.07 -0.21 17.23
C ASP A 36 -16.58 -0.61 18.63
N LEU A 37 -15.77 -1.67 18.70
CA LEU A 37 -15.19 -2.20 19.93
C LEU A 37 -13.88 -1.51 20.33
N GLY A 38 -13.44 -0.50 19.58
CA GLY A 38 -12.19 0.18 19.91
C GLY A 38 -11.70 1.12 18.81
N ASN A 39 -12.14 2.37 18.86
CA ASN A 39 -11.39 3.50 18.31
C ASN A 39 -10.11 3.81 19.12
N PHE A 40 -9.65 2.88 19.96
CA PHE A 40 -8.51 3.06 20.86
C PHE A 40 -7.60 1.83 20.95
N LEU A 41 -7.82 0.75 20.20
CA LEU A 41 -7.00 -0.47 20.35
C LEU A 41 -5.51 -0.16 20.14
N ILE A 42 -5.18 0.51 19.03
CA ILE A 42 -3.79 0.89 18.75
C ILE A 42 -3.29 1.90 19.78
N LYS A 43 -4.14 2.84 20.19
CA LYS A 43 -3.78 3.89 21.15
C LYS A 43 -3.42 3.32 22.53
N GLU A 44 -4.22 2.39 23.04
CA GLU A 44 -3.99 1.74 24.32
C GLU A 44 -2.73 0.86 24.28
N VAL A 45 -2.52 0.12 23.19
CA VAL A 45 -1.29 -0.68 23.04
C VAL A 45 -0.05 0.22 22.93
N ALA A 46 -0.12 1.32 22.15
CA ALA A 46 0.99 2.28 22.07
C ALA A 46 1.28 2.94 23.43
N LYS A 47 0.23 3.27 24.21
CA LYS A 47 0.38 3.81 25.57
C LYS A 47 0.99 2.81 26.54
N ALA A 48 0.57 1.55 26.49
CA ALA A 48 1.14 0.47 27.31
C ALA A 48 2.63 0.30 26.97
N LEU A 49 2.98 0.18 25.68
CA LEU A 49 4.36 0.07 25.22
C LEU A 49 5.20 1.29 25.61
N LYS A 50 4.65 2.51 25.56
CA LYS A 50 5.37 3.71 26.00
C LYS A 50 5.62 3.73 27.50
N THR A 51 4.74 3.11 28.29
CA THR A 51 4.88 2.98 29.75
C THR A 51 5.97 1.96 30.09
N GLU A 52 5.96 0.80 29.42
CA GLU A 52 6.94 -0.28 29.62
C GLU A 52 8.32 0.05 29.01
N HIS A 53 8.34 0.77 27.89
CA HIS A 53 9.54 1.17 27.16
C HIS A 53 9.54 2.69 26.88
N PRO A 54 9.85 3.53 27.89
CA PRO A 54 9.81 4.98 27.76
C PRO A 54 10.75 5.57 26.69
N HIS A 55 11.80 4.83 26.31
CA HIS A 55 12.77 5.23 25.30
C HIS A 55 12.21 5.17 23.86
N LEU A 56 11.15 4.40 23.60
CA LEU A 56 10.53 4.32 22.27
C LEU A 56 9.89 5.66 21.91
N LYS A 57 10.29 6.22 20.76
CA LYS A 57 9.78 7.52 20.28
C LYS A 57 8.81 7.40 19.13
N THR A 58 8.90 6.32 18.36
CA THR A 58 8.13 6.13 17.14
C THR A 58 7.20 4.92 17.27
N PHE A 59 5.94 5.12 16.96
CA PHE A 59 4.92 4.06 16.87
C PHE A 59 4.31 4.16 15.47
N ALA A 60 4.48 3.11 14.68
CA ALA A 60 3.99 3.10 13.30
C ALA A 60 3.37 1.76 12.96
N THR A 61 2.61 1.72 11.88
CA THR A 61 1.99 0.50 11.37
C THR A 61 2.58 0.21 10.00
N LEU A 62 2.84 -1.07 9.70
CA LEU A 62 3.08 -1.52 8.33
C LEU A 62 1.85 -2.28 7.90
N SER A 63 0.98 -1.62 7.13
CA SER A 63 -0.36 -2.09 6.86
C SER A 63 -0.56 -2.33 5.36
N PRO A 64 -1.30 -3.39 4.96
CA PRO A 64 -1.60 -3.65 3.55
C PRO A 64 -2.67 -2.70 3.00
N LEU A 65 -2.76 -2.61 1.67
CA LEU A 65 -3.82 -1.91 0.94
C LEU A 65 -4.67 -2.93 0.14
N PRO A 66 -5.48 -3.76 0.82
CA PRO A 66 -6.11 -4.93 0.22
C PRO A 66 -7.14 -4.62 -0.87
N GLN A 67 -7.59 -3.37 -0.97
CA GLN A 67 -8.59 -2.95 -1.94
C GLN A 67 -8.03 -1.99 -3.00
N PHE A 68 -6.70 -1.78 -3.04
CA PHE A 68 -6.05 -0.92 -4.01
C PHE A 68 -6.20 -1.45 -5.45
N MET A 69 -5.84 -2.71 -5.70
CA MET A 69 -5.96 -3.28 -7.04
C MET A 69 -7.40 -3.44 -7.53
N PRO A 70 -8.34 -3.94 -6.71
CA PRO A 70 -9.75 -3.91 -7.08
C PRO A 70 -10.23 -2.50 -7.42
N TRP A 71 -9.79 -1.47 -6.69
CA TRP A 71 -10.11 -0.09 -7.01
C TRP A 71 -9.47 0.36 -8.34
N LEU A 72 -8.21 0.03 -8.59
CA LEU A 72 -7.52 0.40 -9.82
C LEU A 72 -8.22 -0.19 -11.04
N GLU A 73 -8.68 -1.44 -10.95
CA GLU A 73 -9.50 -2.08 -11.98
C GLU A 73 -10.81 -1.33 -12.26
N THR A 74 -11.47 -0.76 -11.24
CA THR A 74 -12.66 0.08 -11.48
C THR A 74 -12.35 1.40 -12.20
N GLN A 75 -11.07 1.78 -12.33
CA GLN A 75 -10.64 2.92 -13.13
C GLN A 75 -10.25 2.54 -14.58
N ARG A 76 -10.17 1.25 -14.93
CA ARG A 76 -9.67 0.75 -16.23
C ARG A 76 -10.30 1.43 -17.45
N PHE A 77 -11.59 1.72 -17.41
CA PHE A 77 -12.33 2.31 -18.54
C PHE A 77 -12.62 3.81 -18.36
N LYS A 78 -12.05 4.44 -17.35
CA LYS A 78 -12.24 5.88 -17.13
C LYS A 78 -11.26 6.68 -17.97
N THR A 79 -11.76 7.78 -18.53
CA THR A 79 -10.99 8.73 -19.35
C THR A 79 -10.44 9.90 -18.52
N ASP A 80 -10.30 9.73 -17.20
CA ASP A 80 -9.72 10.76 -16.34
C ASP A 80 -8.20 10.78 -16.52
N GLU A 81 -7.74 11.65 -17.43
CA GLU A 81 -6.32 11.86 -17.73
C GLU A 81 -5.51 12.37 -16.52
N SER A 82 -6.16 12.85 -15.45
CA SER A 82 -5.46 13.25 -14.22
C SER A 82 -4.92 12.08 -13.40
N LEU A 83 -5.29 10.83 -13.74
CA LEU A 83 -4.86 9.64 -13.02
C LEU A 83 -3.41 9.25 -13.30
N VAL A 84 -2.92 9.51 -14.51
CA VAL A 84 -1.56 9.16 -14.94
C VAL A 84 -1.00 10.34 -15.73
N SER A 85 0.20 10.80 -15.39
CA SER A 85 0.85 11.89 -16.13
C SER A 85 1.16 11.44 -17.56
N PRO A 86 0.91 12.27 -18.60
CA PRO A 86 1.29 11.94 -19.97
C PRO A 86 2.77 11.57 -20.12
N LEU A 87 3.67 12.33 -19.48
CA LEU A 87 5.11 12.05 -19.51
C LEU A 87 5.46 10.68 -18.91
N GLU A 88 4.81 10.30 -17.80
CA GLU A 88 5.06 9.00 -17.16
C GLU A 88 4.46 7.86 -17.99
N LEU A 89 3.33 8.11 -18.63
CA LEU A 89 2.70 7.16 -19.53
C LEU A 89 3.55 6.91 -20.77
N ASP A 90 4.08 7.95 -21.40
CA ASP A 90 4.96 7.85 -22.58
C ASP A 90 6.20 7.01 -22.24
N ILE A 91 6.85 7.27 -21.11
CA ILE A 91 7.99 6.46 -20.62
C ILE A 91 7.60 4.98 -20.43
N LEU A 92 6.41 4.72 -19.88
CA LEU A 92 5.94 3.35 -19.69
C LEU A 92 5.68 2.66 -21.03
N ILE A 93 5.10 3.36 -22.00
CA ILE A 93 4.84 2.84 -23.36
C ILE A 93 6.16 2.52 -24.06
N ASP A 94 7.15 3.41 -24.01
CA ASP A 94 8.47 3.18 -24.61
C ASP A 94 9.11 1.89 -24.06
N VAL A 95 9.04 1.68 -22.73
CA VAL A 95 9.57 0.46 -22.09
C VAL A 95 8.79 -0.79 -22.52
N LEU A 96 7.47 -0.70 -22.68
CA LEU A 96 6.63 -1.81 -23.14
C LEU A 96 6.95 -2.17 -24.60
N ASP A 97 7.15 -1.17 -25.45
CA ASP A 97 7.50 -1.33 -26.87
C ASP A 97 8.89 -1.95 -27.03
N GLU A 98 9.89 -1.50 -26.26
CA GLU A 98 11.23 -2.10 -26.22
C GLU A 98 11.20 -3.58 -25.79
N ARG A 99 10.24 -3.94 -24.94
CA ARG A 99 10.00 -5.33 -24.50
C ARG A 99 9.22 -6.15 -25.53
N GLY A 100 8.72 -5.54 -26.60
CA GLY A 100 7.88 -6.18 -27.62
C GLY A 100 6.45 -6.44 -27.15
N THR A 101 5.96 -5.69 -26.15
CA THR A 101 4.59 -5.77 -25.64
C THR A 101 3.73 -4.71 -26.33
N THR A 102 2.84 -5.12 -27.23
CA THR A 102 1.97 -4.17 -27.96
C THR A 102 0.90 -3.58 -27.05
N VAL A 103 0.90 -2.24 -26.93
CA VAL A 103 -0.20 -1.49 -26.32
C VAL A 103 -1.37 -1.39 -27.31
N GLN A 104 -2.58 -1.70 -26.85
CA GLN A 104 -3.79 -1.57 -27.69
C GLN A 104 -4.13 -0.08 -27.88
N SER A 105 -4.41 0.36 -29.11
CA SER A 105 -4.60 1.79 -29.44
C SER A 105 -5.77 2.47 -28.72
N GLU A 106 -6.74 1.71 -28.22
CA GLU A 106 -7.92 2.23 -27.50
C GLU A 106 -7.79 2.11 -25.97
N SER A 107 -6.64 1.66 -25.46
CA SER A 107 -6.42 1.51 -24.02
C SER A 107 -6.33 2.86 -23.32
N THR A 108 -7.05 3.00 -22.20
CA THR A 108 -6.88 4.16 -21.31
C THR A 108 -5.52 4.11 -20.62
N PRO A 109 -5.00 5.24 -20.09
CA PRO A 109 -3.76 5.26 -19.34
C PRO A 109 -3.72 4.26 -18.18
N VAL A 110 -4.84 4.09 -17.46
CA VAL A 110 -4.91 3.12 -16.36
C VAL A 110 -4.94 1.68 -16.87
N ALA A 111 -5.60 1.42 -18.00
CA ALA A 111 -5.56 0.09 -18.62
C ALA A 111 -4.12 -0.32 -18.95
N ILE A 112 -3.33 0.59 -19.53
CA ILE A 112 -1.89 0.35 -19.84
C ILE A 112 -1.11 0.01 -18.57
N VAL A 113 -1.31 0.76 -17.48
CA VAL A 113 -0.66 0.48 -16.19
C VAL A 113 -1.05 -0.88 -15.63
N LEU A 114 -2.34 -1.25 -15.69
CA LEU A 114 -2.84 -2.55 -15.23
C LEU A 114 -2.27 -3.70 -16.05
N ASP A 115 -2.18 -3.52 -17.37
CA ASP A 115 -1.66 -4.52 -18.28
C ASP A 115 -0.15 -4.73 -18.03
N ALA A 116 0.60 -3.64 -17.80
CA ALA A 116 2.01 -3.69 -17.41
C ALA A 116 2.22 -4.40 -16.05
N LEU A 117 1.36 -4.16 -15.06
CA LEU A 117 1.39 -4.85 -13.76
C LEU A 117 0.95 -6.32 -13.84
N SER A 118 0.36 -6.74 -14.96
CA SER A 118 -0.08 -8.11 -15.23
C SER A 118 0.96 -8.93 -16.00
N ILE A 119 2.05 -8.30 -16.43
CA ILE A 119 3.17 -8.99 -17.08
C ILE A 119 3.86 -9.91 -16.07
N ASP A 120 4.09 -11.16 -16.46
CA ASP A 120 4.84 -12.11 -15.64
C ASP A 120 6.24 -11.55 -15.30
N ASP A 121 6.62 -11.67 -14.03
CA ASP A 121 7.88 -11.20 -13.48
C ASP A 121 8.19 -9.70 -13.76
N TRP A 122 7.16 -8.85 -13.96
CA TRP A 122 7.34 -7.41 -14.17
C TRP A 122 8.21 -6.75 -13.08
N SER A 123 8.07 -7.23 -11.83
CA SER A 123 8.79 -6.71 -10.66
C SER A 123 10.29 -7.05 -10.66
N SER A 124 10.73 -7.95 -11.53
CA SER A 124 12.14 -8.29 -11.74
C SER A 124 12.79 -7.49 -12.88
N ASP A 125 12.01 -6.77 -13.68
CA ASP A 125 12.50 -5.91 -14.77
C ASP A 125 12.78 -4.49 -14.25
N PRO A 126 14.05 -4.05 -14.20
CA PRO A 126 14.41 -2.72 -13.69
C PRO A 126 13.78 -1.56 -14.48
N ASN A 127 13.55 -1.72 -15.78
CA ASN A 127 12.98 -0.68 -16.63
C ASN A 127 11.49 -0.51 -16.32
N LEU A 128 10.74 -1.62 -16.27
CA LEU A 128 9.33 -1.59 -15.86
C LEU A 128 9.17 -1.09 -14.42
N VAL A 129 9.99 -1.55 -13.48
CA VAL A 129 9.94 -1.08 -12.09
C VAL A 129 10.18 0.42 -12.01
N THR A 130 11.14 0.94 -12.78
CA THR A 130 11.46 2.38 -12.79
C THR A 130 10.31 3.20 -13.39
N ALA A 131 9.72 2.74 -14.48
CA ALA A 131 8.59 3.42 -15.13
C ALA A 131 7.30 3.36 -14.29
N LEU A 132 6.98 2.19 -13.70
CA LEU A 132 5.74 1.99 -12.94
C LEU A 132 5.77 2.67 -11.57
N LYS A 133 6.91 2.67 -10.88
CA LYS A 133 7.00 3.17 -9.49
C LYS A 133 6.37 4.55 -9.26
N PRO A 134 6.70 5.61 -10.02
CA PRO A 134 6.10 6.93 -9.77
C PRO A 134 4.59 6.95 -10.03
N ILE A 135 4.12 6.22 -11.05
CA ILE A 135 2.71 6.12 -11.42
C ILE A 135 1.91 5.45 -10.30
N VAL A 136 2.33 4.25 -9.88
CA VAL A 136 1.60 3.47 -8.88
C VAL A 136 1.64 4.15 -7.50
N LEU A 137 2.74 4.83 -7.14
CA LEU A 137 2.80 5.62 -5.91
C LEU A 137 1.80 6.80 -5.93
N LYS A 138 1.66 7.51 -7.04
CA LYS A 138 0.66 8.59 -7.17
C LYS A 138 -0.77 8.06 -7.11
N LEU A 139 -1.05 6.96 -7.82
CA LEU A 139 -2.35 6.28 -7.77
C LEU A 139 -2.67 5.81 -6.34
N GLY A 140 -1.69 5.24 -5.64
CA GLY A 140 -1.81 4.85 -4.23
C GLY A 140 -2.10 6.04 -3.31
N ALA A 141 -1.41 7.16 -3.50
CA ALA A 141 -1.64 8.38 -2.72
C ALA A 141 -3.06 8.93 -2.96
N ARG A 142 -3.52 8.95 -4.22
CA ARG A 142 -4.89 9.33 -4.57
C ARG A 142 -5.90 8.39 -3.92
N TYR A 143 -5.68 7.09 -4.00
CA TYR A 143 -6.54 6.07 -3.42
C TYR A 143 -6.73 6.25 -1.90
N ILE A 144 -5.64 6.48 -1.18
CA ILE A 144 -5.66 6.67 0.27
C ILE A 144 -6.32 8.00 0.65
N TYR A 145 -5.95 9.08 -0.05
CA TYR A 145 -6.31 10.43 0.36
C TYR A 145 -7.63 10.93 -0.23
N HIS A 146 -7.87 10.75 -1.52
CA HIS A 146 -9.02 11.32 -2.23
C HIS A 146 -10.22 10.38 -2.29
N GLU A 147 -10.01 9.07 -2.44
CA GLU A 147 -11.12 8.14 -2.67
C GLU A 147 -11.90 7.90 -1.38
N LYS A 148 -13.21 8.14 -1.42
CA LYS A 148 -14.11 8.03 -0.27
C LYS A 148 -15.32 7.14 -0.55
N LYS A 149 -15.81 6.48 0.49
CA LYS A 149 -17.11 5.79 0.52
C LYS A 149 -17.90 6.27 1.72
N ARG A 150 -19.04 6.93 1.47
CA ARG A 150 -19.92 7.50 2.51
C ARG A 150 -19.15 8.41 3.49
N GLY A 151 -18.30 9.29 2.95
CA GLY A 151 -17.51 10.25 3.73
C GLY A 151 -16.29 9.67 4.49
N LYS A 152 -16.01 8.38 4.35
CA LYS A 152 -14.86 7.69 4.96
C LYS A 152 -13.83 7.31 3.90
N ALA A 153 -12.57 7.08 4.30
CA ALA A 153 -11.56 6.53 3.39
C ALA A 153 -12.09 5.24 2.73
N LEU A 154 -11.87 5.11 1.41
CA LEU A 154 -12.39 3.97 0.64
C LEU A 154 -11.78 2.65 1.12
N ASP A 155 -10.48 2.64 1.37
CA ASP A 155 -9.76 1.48 1.90
C ASP A 155 -10.13 1.21 3.37
N PRO A 156 -10.55 -0.03 3.72
CA PRO A 156 -10.96 -0.36 5.08
C PRO A 156 -9.83 -0.25 6.10
N VAL A 157 -8.58 -0.55 5.71
CA VAL A 157 -7.40 -0.52 6.60
C VAL A 157 -7.00 0.93 6.90
N THR A 158 -6.94 1.77 5.88
CA THR A 158 -6.77 3.22 5.98
C THR A 158 -7.84 3.83 6.88
N ASN A 159 -9.12 3.50 6.63
CA ASN A 159 -10.22 3.99 7.46
C ASN A 159 -10.09 3.54 8.92
N PHE A 160 -9.66 2.30 9.18
CA PHE A 160 -9.42 1.80 10.54
C PHE A 160 -8.32 2.60 11.26
N HIS A 161 -7.18 2.84 10.61
CA HIS A 161 -6.06 3.58 11.21
C HIS A 161 -6.39 5.05 11.47
N VAL A 162 -7.02 5.73 10.50
CA VAL A 162 -7.43 7.14 10.66
C VAL A 162 -8.45 7.29 11.80
N ARG A 163 -9.38 6.34 11.96
CA ARG A 163 -10.32 6.33 13.11
C ARG A 163 -9.63 6.12 14.47
N ASN A 164 -8.47 5.47 14.49
CA ASN A 164 -7.62 5.32 15.67
C ASN A 164 -6.66 6.52 15.88
N GLY A 165 -6.78 7.59 15.09
CA GLY A 165 -5.95 8.79 15.21
C GLY A 165 -4.56 8.65 14.61
N ALA A 166 -4.31 7.64 13.78
CA ALA A 166 -3.06 7.54 13.04
C ALA A 166 -3.02 8.55 11.90
N ILE A 167 -1.79 8.96 11.53
CA ILE A 167 -1.53 9.72 10.32
C ILE A 167 -1.01 8.79 9.23
N PHE A 168 -1.22 9.19 7.98
CA PHE A 168 -0.57 8.55 6.85
C PHE A 168 0.83 9.14 6.68
N GLU A 169 1.86 8.29 6.75
CA GLU A 169 3.27 8.71 6.71
C GLU A 169 3.92 8.46 5.34
N ARG A 170 3.80 7.24 4.81
CA ARG A 170 4.52 6.82 3.60
C ARG A 170 3.86 5.63 2.91
N ILE A 171 3.96 5.58 1.57
CA ILE A 171 3.74 4.37 0.77
C ILE A 171 5.09 3.68 0.58
N ASN A 172 5.16 2.41 0.93
CA ASN A 172 6.33 1.59 0.67
C ASN A 172 6.12 0.94 -0.71
N TRP A 173 7.04 1.13 -1.65
CA TRP A 173 6.98 0.50 -2.97
C TRP A 173 7.51 -0.93 -2.89
N LEU A 174 6.78 -1.91 -3.46
CA LEU A 174 7.15 -3.33 -3.42
C LEU A 174 7.37 -3.83 -1.98
N ALA A 175 6.52 -3.41 -1.05
CA ALA A 175 6.68 -3.73 0.37
C ALA A 175 6.44 -5.22 0.68
N ASP A 176 5.61 -5.87 -0.14
CA ASP A 176 5.31 -7.29 -0.06
C ASP A 176 5.24 -7.93 -1.45
N VAL A 177 6.34 -8.59 -1.84
CA VAL A 177 6.46 -9.31 -3.11
C VAL A 177 5.96 -10.76 -3.04
N SER A 178 5.27 -11.16 -1.96
CA SER A 178 4.74 -12.51 -1.86
C SER A 178 3.64 -12.75 -2.92
N LYS A 179 3.54 -13.97 -3.47
CA LYS A 179 2.54 -14.31 -4.52
C LYS A 179 1.08 -14.07 -4.12
N LYS A 180 0.77 -13.89 -2.82
CA LYS A 180 -0.57 -13.52 -2.32
C LYS A 180 -0.87 -12.03 -2.46
N VAL A 181 0.17 -11.21 -2.55
CA VAL A 181 0.14 -9.76 -2.36
C VAL A 181 0.91 -9.05 -3.49
N SER A 182 1.43 -9.76 -4.50
CA SER A 182 2.34 -9.28 -5.57
C SER A 182 1.78 -8.18 -6.49
N THR A 183 0.65 -7.58 -6.10
CA THR A 183 0.00 -6.48 -6.77
C THR A 183 -0.44 -5.38 -5.77
N GLN A 184 -0.14 -5.50 -4.48
CA GLN A 184 -0.42 -4.47 -3.48
C GLN A 184 0.89 -3.75 -3.16
N LEU A 185 0.84 -2.42 -3.24
CA LEU A 185 1.93 -1.49 -2.93
C LEU A 185 2.68 -1.85 -1.63
#